data_AF-A0A934M4A5-F1
#
_entry.id   AF-A0A934M4A5-F1
#
_cell.length_a   1.000
_cell.length_b   1.000
_cell.length_c   1.000
_cell.angle_alpha   90.00
_cell.angle_beta   90.00
_cell.angle_gamma   90.00
#
_symmetry.space_group_name_H-M   'P 1'
#
loop_
_entity.id
_entity.type
_entity.pdbx_description
1 polymer ?
#
loop_
_entity_poly.entity_id
_entity_poly.type
_entity_poly.pdbx_seq_one_letter_code
_entity_poly.pdbx_strand_id
1 'polypeptide(L)'
;MNEHVSNPQAAEKPEPVTEWESNQVHGHALTMDFVYDSFLRQTNALREKQARYLESLPTDPDAVIKAARKVMHRGGSRYPEGFEQALHLSYALDAMVRDGNVEDEGRTRDATIYLADQVASGLHRAALALDRIADILGNRERIARDDELERHFNNN
;
A
#
# COMPACT_ATOMS: atom_id res chain seq x y z
N MET A 1 63.79 -25.34 3.00
CA MET A 1 63.46 -23.91 3.16
C MET A 1 61.95 -23.82 3.22
N ASN A 2 61.44 -23.25 4.31
CA ASN A 2 60.07 -23.41 4.78
C ASN A 2 59.05 -22.68 3.90
N GLU A 3 58.08 -23.40 3.35
CA GLU A 3 56.83 -22.83 2.88
C GLU A 3 55.99 -22.48 4.11
N HIS A 4 55.92 -21.18 4.44
CA HIS A 4 54.93 -20.68 5.36
C HIS A 4 53.55 -20.79 4.71
N VAL A 5 52.84 -21.86 5.05
CA VAL A 5 51.40 -21.96 4.86
C VAL A 5 50.76 -20.92 5.77
N SER A 6 50.45 -19.75 5.21
CA SER A 6 49.66 -18.73 5.89
C SER A 6 48.22 -19.24 6.02
N ASN A 7 47.85 -19.49 7.28
CA ASN A 7 46.55 -19.89 7.77
C ASN A 7 45.39 -19.07 7.15
N PRO A 8 44.40 -19.67 6.45
CA PRO A 8 43.26 -18.94 5.88
C PRO A 8 42.14 -18.61 6.89
N GLN A 9 42.46 -18.57 8.19
CA GLN A 9 41.48 -18.32 9.27
C GLN A 9 41.91 -17.20 10.23
N ALA A 10 42.54 -16.14 9.73
CA ALA A 10 42.47 -14.86 10.41
C ALA A 10 41.18 -14.17 9.95
N ALA A 11 40.10 -14.30 10.72
CA ALA A 11 38.86 -13.58 10.47
C ALA A 11 39.14 -12.07 10.51
N GLU A 12 39.40 -11.50 9.34
CA GLU A 12 39.52 -10.06 9.13
C GLU A 12 38.26 -9.41 9.71
N LYS A 13 38.46 -8.44 10.61
CA LYS A 13 37.33 -7.66 11.12
C LYS A 13 36.66 -7.01 9.91
N PRO A 14 35.33 -7.11 9.75
CA PRO A 14 34.66 -6.47 8.64
C PRO A 14 34.88 -4.97 8.73
N GLU A 15 35.59 -4.41 7.74
CA GLU A 15 35.76 -2.96 7.57
C GLU A 15 34.65 -2.43 6.65
N PRO A 16 34.16 -1.19 6.88
CA PRO A 16 33.19 -0.58 5.99
C PRO A 16 33.79 -0.39 4.58
N VAL A 17 33.07 -0.83 3.56
CA VAL A 17 33.45 -0.68 2.14
C VAL A 17 33.47 0.81 1.77
N THR A 18 34.52 1.23 1.07
CA THR A 18 34.68 2.63 0.65
C THR A 18 33.73 2.96 -0.51
N GLU A 19 33.35 4.24 -0.64
CA GLU A 19 32.46 4.71 -1.71
C GLU A 19 33.05 4.46 -3.12
N TRP A 20 34.38 4.47 -3.24
CA TRP A 20 35.09 4.17 -4.48
C TRP A 20 34.95 2.69 -4.89
N GLU A 21 35.07 1.74 -3.95
CA GLU A 21 34.87 0.30 -4.21
C GLU A 21 33.42 0.01 -4.60
N SER A 22 32.46 0.65 -3.94
CA SER A 22 31.05 0.53 -4.29
C SER A 22 30.75 1.02 -5.72
N ASN A 23 31.38 2.12 -6.14
CA ASN A 23 31.15 2.68 -7.47
C ASN A 23 31.73 1.81 -8.60
N GLN A 24 32.74 0.98 -8.34
CA GLN A 24 33.32 0.08 -9.36
C GLN A 24 32.43 -1.08 -9.75
N VAL A 25 31.54 -1.53 -8.87
CA VAL A 25 30.64 -2.68 -9.11
C VAL A 25 29.25 -2.27 -9.58
N HIS A 26 29.05 -0.97 -9.90
CA HIS A 26 27.77 -0.41 -10.36
C HIS A 26 26.55 -0.73 -9.47
N GLY A 27 26.80 -1.01 -8.20
CA GLY A 27 25.77 -1.27 -7.20
C GLY A 27 26.14 -0.55 -5.92
N HIS A 28 25.15 -0.05 -5.20
CA HIS A 28 25.34 0.25 -3.78
C HIS A 28 25.77 -1.07 -3.12
N ALA A 29 27.05 -1.22 -2.83
CA ALA A 29 27.70 -2.45 -2.34
C ALA A 29 27.34 -2.71 -0.87
N LEU A 30 26.08 -2.50 -0.50
CA LEU A 30 25.51 -2.67 0.83
C LEU A 30 24.11 -3.28 0.75
N THR A 31 23.94 -4.30 -0.08
CA THR A 31 23.14 -5.44 0.36
C THR A 31 24.09 -6.59 0.60
N MET A 32 24.64 -6.67 1.81
CA MET A 32 25.07 -7.97 2.35
C MET A 32 23.95 -8.97 2.05
N ASP A 33 24.27 -10.22 1.66
CA ASP A 33 23.26 -11.24 1.28
C ASP A 33 22.08 -11.28 2.27
N PHE A 34 22.37 -11.08 3.57
CA PHE A 34 21.36 -10.93 4.62
C PHE A 34 20.29 -9.85 4.37
N VAL A 35 20.68 -8.66 3.91
CA VAL A 35 19.76 -7.54 3.63
C VAL A 35 18.93 -7.85 2.38
N TYR A 36 19.56 -8.38 1.34
CA TYR A 36 18.87 -8.82 0.12
C TYR A 36 17.84 -9.92 0.42
N ASP A 37 18.25 -10.96 1.17
CA ASP A 37 17.38 -12.05 1.63
C ASP A 37 16.26 -11.56 2.55
N SER A 38 16.52 -10.55 3.37
CA SER A 38 15.49 -9.91 4.19
C SER A 38 14.44 -9.22 3.31
N PHE A 39 14.86 -8.45 2.30
CA PHE A 39 13.95 -7.81 1.36
C PHE A 39 13.17 -8.82 0.51
N LEU A 40 13.83 -9.89 0.05
CA LEU A 40 13.18 -11.00 -0.66
C LEU A 40 12.10 -11.66 0.21
N ARG A 41 12.42 -11.97 1.46
CA ARG A 41 11.44 -12.54 2.42
C ARG A 41 10.27 -11.59 2.65
N GLN A 42 10.52 -10.31 2.86
CA GLN A 42 9.46 -9.32 3.03
C GLN A 42 8.58 -9.19 1.79
N THR A 43 9.20 -9.14 0.62
CA THR A 43 8.49 -9.05 -0.67
C THR A 43 7.66 -10.30 -0.93
N ASN A 44 8.20 -11.48 -0.68
CA ASN A 44 7.46 -12.74 -0.82
C ASN A 44 6.31 -12.83 0.19
N ALA A 45 6.52 -12.41 1.45
CA ALA A 45 5.46 -12.35 2.43
C ALA A 45 4.33 -11.37 2.03
N LEU A 46 4.68 -10.25 1.38
CA LEU A 46 3.69 -9.32 0.81
C LEU A 46 2.93 -9.94 -0.37
N ARG A 47 3.62 -10.63 -1.28
CA ARG A 47 3.00 -11.36 -2.39
C ARG A 47 2.06 -12.46 -1.90
N GLU A 48 2.46 -13.24 -0.89
CA GLU A 48 1.61 -14.26 -0.28
C GLU A 48 0.38 -13.66 0.42
N LYS A 49 0.53 -12.49 1.07
CA LYS A 49 -0.61 -11.76 1.63
C LYS A 49 -1.55 -11.29 0.53
N GLN A 50 -1.00 -10.77 -0.56
CA GLN A 50 -1.78 -10.33 -1.72
C GLN A 50 -2.51 -11.51 -2.37
N ALA A 51 -1.84 -12.64 -2.62
CA ALA A 51 -2.43 -13.84 -3.18
C ALA A 51 -3.60 -14.34 -2.31
N ARG A 52 -3.39 -14.49 -1.00
CA ARG A 52 -4.46 -14.86 -0.05
C ARG A 52 -5.63 -13.88 -0.04
N TYR A 53 -5.35 -12.57 -0.15
CA TYR A 53 -6.40 -11.57 -0.24
C TYR A 53 -7.22 -11.76 -1.52
N LEU A 54 -6.56 -11.91 -2.66
CA LEU A 54 -7.22 -12.10 -3.96
C LEU A 54 -8.01 -13.40 -4.05
N GLU A 55 -7.54 -14.48 -3.42
CA GLU A 55 -8.27 -15.75 -3.26
C GLU A 55 -9.51 -15.60 -2.36
N SER A 56 -9.45 -14.70 -1.38
CA SER A 56 -10.58 -14.44 -0.48
C SER A 56 -11.72 -13.65 -1.11
N LEU A 57 -11.51 -13.08 -2.31
CA LEU A 57 -12.52 -12.28 -2.99
C LEU A 57 -13.62 -13.17 -3.57
N PRO A 58 -14.89 -12.74 -3.50
CA PRO A 58 -16.00 -13.50 -4.05
C PRO A 58 -15.91 -13.60 -5.57
N THR A 59 -16.36 -14.74 -6.11
CA THR A 59 -16.35 -15.04 -7.55
C THR A 59 -17.75 -15.16 -8.13
N ASP A 60 -18.69 -15.64 -7.31
CA ASP A 60 -20.12 -15.72 -7.64
C ASP A 60 -20.74 -14.32 -7.79
N PRO A 61 -21.51 -14.03 -8.86
CA PRO A 61 -22.08 -12.71 -9.11
C PRO A 61 -22.93 -12.15 -7.97
N ASP A 62 -23.75 -12.98 -7.32
CA ASP A 62 -24.62 -12.54 -6.22
C ASP A 62 -23.78 -12.25 -4.96
N ALA A 63 -22.78 -13.08 -4.70
CA ALA A 63 -21.82 -12.86 -3.62
C ALA A 63 -21.00 -11.56 -3.83
N VAL A 64 -20.58 -11.28 -5.07
CA VAL A 64 -19.86 -10.05 -5.45
C VAL A 64 -20.71 -8.81 -5.18
N ILE A 65 -21.95 -8.78 -5.66
CA ILE A 65 -22.87 -7.66 -5.45
C ILE A 65 -23.12 -7.44 -3.95
N LYS A 66 -23.37 -8.53 -3.20
CA LYS A 66 -23.60 -8.46 -1.76
C LYS A 66 -22.38 -7.94 -1.01
N ALA A 67 -21.18 -8.38 -1.38
CA ALA A 67 -19.93 -7.93 -0.78
C ALA A 67 -19.66 -6.44 -1.07
N ALA A 68 -19.80 -6.01 -2.33
CA ALA A 68 -19.65 -4.61 -2.72
C ALA A 68 -20.65 -3.71 -1.98
N ARG A 69 -21.93 -4.12 -1.92
CA ARG A 69 -22.96 -3.40 -1.14
C ARG A 69 -22.63 -3.33 0.34
N LYS A 70 -22.06 -4.38 0.94
CA LYS A 70 -21.68 -4.38 2.36
C LYS A 70 -20.56 -3.38 2.64
N VAL A 71 -19.62 -3.19 1.71
CA VAL A 71 -18.55 -2.19 1.82
C VAL A 71 -19.12 -0.79 1.63
N MET A 72 -20.00 -0.60 0.64
CA MET A 72 -20.61 0.69 0.33
C MET A 72 -21.62 1.16 1.40
N HIS A 73 -22.37 0.24 1.99
CA HIS A 73 -23.51 0.51 2.88
C HIS A 73 -23.37 -0.21 4.22
N ARG A 74 -22.26 -0.01 4.92
CA ARG A 74 -22.04 -0.63 6.25
C ARG A 74 -23.05 -0.06 7.26
N GLY A 75 -24.17 -0.74 7.44
CA GLY A 75 -25.27 -0.30 8.31
C GLY A 75 -26.41 0.46 7.61
N GLY A 76 -26.50 0.42 6.28
CA GLY A 76 -27.61 1.03 5.53
C GLY A 76 -27.41 2.49 5.09
N SER A 77 -26.26 3.09 5.40
CA SER A 77 -25.87 4.42 4.89
C SER A 77 -25.71 4.41 3.37
N ARG A 78 -25.92 5.55 2.67
CA ARG A 78 -25.88 5.62 1.20
C ARG A 78 -24.46 5.67 0.62
N TYR A 79 -23.47 6.04 1.41
CA TYR A 79 -22.08 6.22 1.01
C TYR A 79 -21.12 5.44 1.93
N PRO A 80 -19.88 5.20 1.47
CA PRO A 80 -18.84 4.67 2.34
C PRO A 80 -18.64 5.49 3.61
N GLU A 81 -18.16 4.82 4.64
CA GLU A 81 -17.91 5.41 5.96
C GLU A 81 -17.03 6.66 5.86
N GLY A 82 -17.46 7.75 6.51
CA GLY A 82 -16.74 9.02 6.55
C GLY A 82 -16.95 9.95 5.35
N PHE A 83 -17.53 9.47 4.23
CA PHE A 83 -17.75 10.30 3.04
C PHE A 83 -18.75 11.44 3.30
N GLU A 84 -19.93 11.11 3.84
CA GLU A 84 -20.99 12.08 4.09
C GLU A 84 -20.57 13.12 5.14
N GLN A 85 -19.87 12.68 6.18
CA GLN A 85 -19.27 13.58 7.17
C GLN A 85 -18.24 14.52 6.52
N ALA A 86 -17.32 13.99 5.70
CA ALA A 86 -16.34 14.81 5.00
C ALA A 86 -16.99 15.81 4.04
N LEU A 87 -18.08 15.43 3.38
CA LEU A 87 -18.84 16.32 2.52
C LEU A 87 -19.48 17.48 3.31
N HIS A 88 -20.08 17.21 4.46
CA HIS A 88 -20.65 18.27 5.29
C HIS A 88 -19.57 19.17 5.90
N LEU A 89 -18.46 18.59 6.34
CA LEU A 89 -17.34 19.34 6.88
C LEU A 89 -16.64 20.18 5.81
N SER A 90 -16.64 19.77 4.54
CA SER A 90 -16.09 20.58 3.46
C SER A 90 -16.92 21.84 3.19
N TYR A 91 -18.25 21.79 3.36
CA TYR A 91 -19.09 22.99 3.32
C TYR A 91 -18.82 23.93 4.49
N ALA A 92 -18.63 23.39 5.70
CA ALA A 92 -18.24 24.18 6.85
C ALA A 92 -16.86 24.83 6.65
N LEU A 93 -15.92 24.07 6.08
CA LEU A 93 -14.58 24.55 5.75
C LEU A 93 -14.61 25.68 4.73
N ASP A 94 -15.39 25.57 3.65
CA ASP A 94 -15.58 26.64 2.65
C ASP A 94 -16.11 27.92 3.30
N ALA A 95 -17.10 27.81 4.19
CA ALA A 95 -17.65 28.96 4.91
C ALA A 95 -16.59 29.62 5.81
N MET A 96 -15.80 28.84 6.55
CA MET A 96 -14.75 29.35 7.43
C MET A 96 -13.61 30.02 6.65
N VAL A 97 -13.23 29.46 5.50
CA VAL A 97 -12.18 30.04 4.64
C VAL A 97 -12.64 31.36 4.03
N ARG A 98 -13.91 31.46 3.62
CA ARG A 98 -14.49 32.69 3.05
C ARG A 98 -14.62 33.84 4.04
N ASP A 99 -14.73 33.55 5.34
CA ASP A 99 -14.76 34.56 6.41
C ASP A 99 -13.39 35.28 6.54
N GLY A 100 -12.33 34.79 5.89
CA GLY A 100 -11.06 35.48 5.71
C GLY A 100 -10.14 35.48 6.93
N ASN A 101 -10.59 34.96 8.07
CA ASN A 101 -9.87 35.00 9.34
C ASN A 101 -8.99 33.76 9.59
N VAL A 102 -8.35 33.25 8.53
CA VAL A 102 -7.55 32.00 8.56
C VAL A 102 -6.04 32.28 8.47
N GLU A 103 -5.64 33.49 8.08
CA GLU A 103 -4.23 33.83 7.88
C GLU A 103 -3.51 34.12 9.21
N ASP A 104 -4.21 34.67 10.20
CA ASP A 104 -3.66 34.96 11.52
C ASP A 104 -3.66 33.72 12.45
N GLU A 105 -2.65 33.63 13.30
CA GLU A 105 -2.63 32.63 14.37
C GLU A 105 -3.80 32.87 15.33
N GLY A 106 -4.68 31.86 15.48
CA GLY A 106 -5.87 32.00 16.31
C GLY A 106 -6.80 30.80 16.24
N ARG A 107 -7.83 30.82 17.11
CA ARG A 107 -8.80 29.72 17.25
C ARG A 107 -9.49 29.35 15.94
N THR A 108 -9.75 30.34 15.08
CA THR A 108 -10.38 30.14 13.77
C THR A 108 -9.48 29.34 12.84
N ARG A 109 -8.18 29.66 12.79
CA ARG A 109 -7.17 28.91 12.03
C ARG A 109 -7.05 27.47 12.53
N ASP A 110 -6.95 27.27 13.84
CA ASP A 110 -6.85 25.93 14.44
C ASP A 110 -8.09 25.06 14.14
N ALA A 111 -9.28 25.65 14.28
CA ALA A 111 -10.53 24.97 13.95
C ALA A 111 -10.61 24.64 12.44
N THR A 112 -10.16 25.53 11.57
CA THR A 112 -10.11 25.31 10.12
C THR A 112 -9.18 24.15 9.77
N ILE A 113 -7.98 24.10 10.37
CA ILE A 113 -7.02 23.00 10.18
C ILE A 113 -7.62 21.67 10.65
N TYR A 114 -8.24 21.66 11.84
CA TYR A 114 -8.90 20.48 12.36
C TYR A 114 -9.99 19.96 11.42
N LEU A 115 -10.85 20.85 10.91
CA LEU A 115 -11.89 20.45 9.96
C LEU A 115 -11.30 19.91 8.65
N ALA A 116 -10.24 20.54 8.13
CA ALA A 116 -9.54 20.05 6.93
C ALA A 116 -8.98 18.63 7.14
N ASP A 117 -8.38 18.35 8.29
CA ASP A 117 -7.89 17.02 8.66
C ASP A 117 -9.02 15.98 8.72
N GLN A 118 -10.17 16.34 9.31
CA GLN A 118 -11.33 15.45 9.37
C GLN A 118 -11.92 15.16 7.98
N VAL A 119 -11.96 16.18 7.10
CA VAL A 119 -12.34 16.00 5.69
C VAL A 119 -11.37 15.03 5.00
N ALA A 120 -10.07 15.26 5.10
CA ALA A 120 -9.05 14.43 4.49
C ALA A 120 -9.13 12.98 4.98
N SER A 121 -9.27 12.77 6.29
CA SER A 121 -9.44 11.45 6.90
C SER A 121 -10.69 10.73 6.42
N GLY A 122 -11.83 11.44 6.31
CA GLY A 122 -13.07 10.87 5.79
C GLY A 122 -12.96 10.48 4.31
N LEU A 123 -12.35 11.33 3.48
CA LEU A 123 -12.12 11.04 2.07
C LEU A 123 -11.14 9.87 1.87
N HIS A 124 -10.08 9.79 2.67
CA HIS A 124 -9.14 8.67 2.61
C HIS A 124 -9.83 7.33 2.93
N ARG A 125 -10.67 7.28 3.98
CA ARG A 125 -11.48 6.09 4.30
C ARG A 125 -12.44 5.73 3.17
N ALA A 126 -13.08 6.74 2.57
CA ALA A 126 -13.96 6.52 1.43
C ALA A 126 -13.21 5.97 0.22
N ALA A 127 -12.00 6.48 -0.07
CA ALA A 127 -11.15 5.98 -1.14
C ALA A 127 -10.78 4.50 -0.93
N LEU A 128 -10.31 4.13 0.27
CA LEU A 128 -10.00 2.72 0.59
C LEU A 128 -11.22 1.80 0.43
N ALA A 129 -12.41 2.29 0.77
CA ALA A 129 -13.63 1.53 0.56
C ALA A 129 -13.97 1.36 -0.93
N LEU A 130 -13.77 2.40 -1.74
CA LEU A 130 -13.96 2.36 -3.20
C LEU A 130 -12.94 1.43 -3.87
N ASP A 131 -11.67 1.48 -3.46
CA ASP A 131 -10.62 0.57 -3.95
C ASP A 131 -11.01 -0.89 -3.66
N ARG A 132 -11.49 -1.17 -2.43
CA ARG A 132 -11.98 -2.50 -2.07
C ARG A 132 -13.19 -2.93 -2.90
N ILE A 133 -14.09 -2.01 -3.23
CA ILE A 133 -15.22 -2.31 -4.13
C ILE A 133 -14.71 -2.61 -5.53
N ALA A 134 -13.74 -1.86 -6.04
CA ALA A 134 -13.13 -2.10 -7.34
C ALA A 134 -12.46 -3.48 -7.39
N ASP A 135 -11.73 -3.88 -6.34
CA ASP A 135 -11.15 -5.23 -6.22
C ASP A 135 -12.23 -6.32 -6.29
N ILE A 136 -13.31 -6.17 -5.52
CA ILE A 136 -14.42 -7.13 -5.48
C ILE A 136 -15.08 -7.27 -6.85
N LEU A 137 -15.34 -6.15 -7.53
CA LEU A 137 -16.02 -6.14 -8.83
C LEU A 137 -15.09 -6.64 -9.96
N GLY A 138 -13.80 -6.29 -9.92
CA GLY A 138 -12.80 -6.68 -10.92
C GLY A 138 -12.30 -8.12 -10.79
N ASN A 139 -12.58 -8.81 -9.68
CA ASN A 139 -12.10 -10.17 -9.42
C ASN A 139 -12.52 -11.17 -10.52
N ARG A 140 -13.74 -11.05 -11.03
CA ARG A 140 -14.26 -11.95 -12.08
C ARG A 140 -13.51 -11.82 -13.40
N GLU A 141 -13.18 -10.60 -13.81
CA GLU A 141 -12.42 -10.35 -15.04
C GLU A 141 -10.99 -10.86 -14.91
N ARG A 142 -10.40 -10.80 -13.71
CA ARG A 142 -9.09 -11.40 -13.44
C ARG A 142 -9.13 -12.91 -13.66
N ILE A 143 -10.08 -13.60 -13.04
CA ILE A 143 -10.22 -15.06 -13.16
C ILE A 143 -10.43 -15.48 -14.62
N ALA A 144 -11.25 -14.75 -15.38
CA ALA A 144 -11.45 -15.04 -16.79
C ALA A 144 -10.14 -14.96 -17.61
N ARG A 145 -9.27 -13.98 -17.32
CA ARG A 145 -7.96 -13.86 -17.97
C ARG A 145 -7.00 -14.99 -17.56
N ASP A 146 -7.00 -15.34 -16.28
CA ASP A 146 -6.14 -16.42 -15.76
C ASP A 146 -6.54 -17.77 -16.40
N ASP A 147 -7.84 -18.06 -16.50
CA ASP A 147 -8.39 -19.24 -17.18
C ASP A 147 -7.99 -19.30 -18.67
N GLU A 148 -7.99 -18.16 -19.37
CA GLU A 148 -7.59 -18.07 -20.78
C GLU A 148 -6.09 -18.36 -20.96
N LEU A 149 -5.24 -17.83 -20.08
CA LEU A 149 -3.81 -18.09 -20.10
C LEU A 149 -3.51 -19.57 -19.86
N GLU A 150 -4.16 -20.20 -18.86
CA GLU A 150 -3.98 -21.63 -18.59
C GLU A 150 -4.41 -22.51 -19.78
N ARG A 151 -5.50 -22.17 -20.47
CA ARG A 151 -5.92 -22.89 -21.69
C ARG A 151 -4.92 -22.74 -22.82
N HIS A 152 -4.27 -21.58 -22.96
CA HIS A 152 -3.22 -21.37 -23.95
C HIS A 152 -1.93 -22.15 -23.62
N PHE A 153 -1.58 -22.30 -22.35
CA PHE A 153 -0.41 -23.11 -21.93
C PHE A 153 -0.66 -24.61 -22.04
N ASN A 154 -1.86 -25.11 -21.77
CA ASN A 154 -2.17 -26.54 -21.81
C ASN A 154 -2.46 -27.10 -23.22
N ASN A 155 -2.60 -26.23 -24.24
CA ASN A 155 -2.83 -26.62 -25.63
C ASN A 155 -1.56 -26.54 -26.52
N ASN A 156 -0.40 -26.29 -25.94
CA ASN A 156 0.93 -26.34 -26.57
C ASN A 156 1.78 -27.46 -25.97
#